data_AF-A0A6P1MSD0-F1
#
_entry.id   AF-A0A6P1MSD0-F1
#
_cell.length_a   1.000
_cell.length_b   1.000
_cell.length_c   1.000
_cell.angle_alpha   90.00
_cell.angle_beta   90.00
_cell.angle_gamma   90.00
#
_symmetry.space_group_name_H-M   'P 1'
#
loop_
_entity.id
_entity.type
_entity.pdbx_description
1 polymer ?
#
loop_
_entity_poly.entity_id
_entity_poly.type
_entity_poly.pdbx_seq_one_letter_code
_entity_poly.pdbx_strand_id
1 'polypeptide(L)' 'MRAFLGEANILLEDVYSLKPGDVINLRKPKDSEVAVYVEDKPWYKGRLGEKKGSVAVKITGTTITR' A
#
# COMPACT_ATOMS: atom_id res chain seq x y z
N MET A 1 12.52 2.38 -5.26
CA MET A 1 11.41 3.11 -4.60
C MET A 1 10.15 2.26 -4.70
N ARG A 2 9.46 2.02 -3.60
CA ARG A 2 8.28 1.15 -3.55
C ARG A 2 7.15 1.88 -2.82
N ALA A 3 5.91 1.71 -3.27
CA ALA A 3 4.75 2.21 -2.53
C ALA A 3 4.12 1.04 -1.78
N PHE A 4 3.91 1.19 -0.47
CA PHE A 4 3.32 0.18 0.36
C PHE A 4 1.83 0.48 0.57
N LEU A 5 0.97 -0.31 -0.09
CA LEU A 5 -0.47 -0.14 -0.01
C LEU A 5 -0.98 -0.46 1.40
N GLY A 6 -0.60 -1.61 1.95
CA GLY A 6 -1.01 -2.05 3.28
C GLY A 6 -0.56 -3.47 3.56
N GLU A 7 -0.89 -3.92 4.76
CA GLU A 7 -0.58 -5.25 5.28
C GLU A 7 -1.87 -5.91 5.77
N ALA A 8 -1.99 -7.21 5.61
CA ALA A 8 -3.07 -7.99 6.21
C ALA A 8 -2.48 -9.20 6.94
N ASN A 9 -3.05 -9.51 8.11
CA ASN A 9 -2.80 -10.77 8.79
C ASN A 9 -3.84 -11.78 8.32
N ILE A 10 -3.38 -12.91 7.78
CA ILE A 10 -4.21 -13.96 7.20
C ILE A 10 -3.76 -15.29 7.81
N LEU A 11 -4.70 -16.22 8.04
CA LEU A 11 -4.36 -17.55 8.52
C LEU A 11 -3.61 -18.33 7.45
N LEU A 12 -2.69 -19.20 7.86
CA LEU A 12 -1.87 -19.97 6.92
C LEU A 12 -2.74 -20.85 6.00
N GLU A 13 -3.81 -21.44 6.53
CA GLU A 13 -4.77 -22.26 5.76
C GLU A 13 -5.49 -21.47 4.65
N ASP A 14 -5.85 -20.21 4.93
CA ASP A 14 -6.49 -19.31 3.96
C ASP A 14 -5.50 -18.98 2.83
N VAL A 15 -4.22 -18.73 3.17
CA VAL A 15 -3.17 -18.48 2.17
C VAL A 15 -2.97 -19.67 1.24
N TYR A 16 -2.99 -20.90 1.78
CA TYR A 16 -2.90 -22.12 0.97
C TYR A 16 -4.09 -22.34 0.05
N SER A 17 -5.25 -21.79 0.43
CA SER A 17 -6.51 -22.00 -0.29
C SER A 17 -6.84 -20.89 -1.28
N LEU A 18 -5.98 -19.86 -1.42
CA LEU A 18 -6.19 -18.71 -2.31
C LEU A 18 -6.32 -19.15 -3.77
N LYS A 19 -7.34 -18.61 -4.43
CA LYS A 19 -7.62 -18.82 -5.85
C LYS A 19 -7.67 -17.50 -6.60
N PRO A 20 -7.44 -17.52 -7.93
CA PRO A 20 -7.67 -16.35 -8.76
C PRO A 20 -9.11 -15.82 -8.59
N GLY A 21 -9.24 -14.56 -8.18
CA GLY A 21 -10.52 -13.91 -7.90
C GLY A 21 -10.81 -13.65 -6.42
N ASP A 22 -10.05 -14.26 -5.51
CA ASP A 22 -10.21 -14.03 -4.07
C ASP A 22 -9.79 -12.60 -3.67
N VAL A 23 -10.53 -12.02 -2.72
CA VAL A 23 -10.33 -10.64 -2.26
C VAL A 23 -9.66 -10.64 -0.89
N ILE A 24 -8.44 -10.10 -0.82
CA ILE A 24 -7.72 -9.91 0.44
C ILE A 24 -8.08 -8.53 1.02
N ASN A 25 -8.73 -8.53 2.19
CA ASN A 25 -9.06 -7.29 2.88
C ASN A 25 -7.86 -6.77 3.69
N LEU A 26 -7.25 -5.69 3.21
CA LEU A 26 -6.12 -5.00 3.86
C LEU A 26 -6.50 -4.19 5.11
N ARG A 27 -7.79 -4.20 5.50
CA ARG A 27 -8.35 -3.43 6.64
C ARG A 27 -7.94 -1.96 6.65
N LYS A 28 -7.69 -1.40 5.48
CA LYS A 28 -7.21 -0.04 5.28
C LYS A 28 -8.28 0.78 4.55
N PRO A 29 -8.65 1.97 5.06
CA PRO A 29 -9.61 2.83 4.38
C PRO A 29 -9.12 3.19 2.98
N LYS A 30 -10.01 3.16 1.98
CA LYS A 30 -9.69 3.49 0.58
C LYS A 30 -9.03 4.87 0.41
N ASP A 31 -9.39 5.81 1.28
CA ASP A 31 -8.96 7.22 1.21
C ASP A 31 -7.71 7.50 2.07
N SER A 32 -7.13 6.47 2.68
CA SER A 32 -5.96 6.63 3.54
C SER A 32 -4.65 6.70 2.76
N GLU A 33 -3.67 7.39 3.33
CA GLU A 33 -2.37 7.58 2.69
C GLU A 33 -1.55 6.28 2.69
N VAL A 34 -0.77 6.08 1.63
CA VAL A 34 0.22 5.01 1.49
C VAL A 34 1.60 5.53 1.81
N ALA A 35 2.42 4.70 2.45
CA ALA A 35 3.81 5.02 2.72
C ALA A 35 4.65 4.71 1.47
N VAL A 36 5.57 5.61 1.15
CA VAL A 36 6.53 5.44 0.06
C VAL A 36 7.90 5.19 0.64
N TYR A 37 8.45 4.05 0.26
CA TYR A 37 9.70 3.54 0.75
C TYR A 37 10.85 3.87 -0.21
N VAL A 38 11.91 4.42 0.36
CA VAL A 38 13.19 4.67 -0.29
C VAL A 38 14.24 3.95 0.54
N GLU A 39 14.95 3.00 -0.07
CA GLU A 39 15.93 2.13 0.61
C GLU A 39 15.36 1.45 1.88
N ASP A 40 14.17 0.84 1.75
CA ASP A 40 13.47 0.11 2.82
C ASP A 40 13.06 0.96 4.03
N LYS A 41 13.27 2.28 3.98
CA LYS A 41 12.79 3.23 4.99
C LYS A 41 11.54 3.96 4.47
N PRO A 42 10.53 4.23 5.31
CA PRO A 42 9.39 5.05 4.93
C PRO A 42 9.77 6.54 4.96
N TRP A 43 9.83 7.19 3.80
CA TRP A 43 10.22 8.61 3.70
C TRP A 43 9.04 9.54 3.47
N TYR A 44 8.01 9.08 2.74
CA TYR A 44 6.89 9.91 2.33
C TYR A 44 5.55 9.22 2.55
N LYS A 45 4.50 10.02 2.66
CA LYS A 45 3.11 9.59 2.58
C LYS A 45 2.48 10.22 1.34
N GLY A 46 1.59 9.47 0.72
CA GLY A 46 0.90 9.93 -0.48
C GLY A 46 -0.42 9.24 -0.69
N ARG A 47 -1.22 9.77 -1.61
CA ARG A 47 -2.46 9.12 -2.05
C ARG A 47 -2.23 8.40 -3.37
N LEU A 48 -2.74 7.19 -3.47
CA LEU A 48 -2.77 6.46 -4.73
C LEU A 48 -3.75 7.12 -5.69
N GLY A 49 -3.41 7.06 -6.97
CA GLY A 49 -4.25 7.48 -8.07
C GLY A 49 -3.71 6.93 -9.38
N GLU A 50 -4.25 7.42 -10.48
CA GLU A 50 -3.84 7.03 -11.83
C GLU A 50 -3.30 8.27 -12.56
N LYS A 51 -2.20 8.08 -13.29
CA LYS A 51 -1.66 9.09 -14.20
C LYS A 51 -1.31 8.43 -15.53
N LYS A 52 -2.01 8.80 -16.60
CA LYS A 52 -1.81 8.29 -17.96
C LYS A 52 -1.86 6.74 -18.02
N GLY A 53 -2.86 6.11 -17.40
CA GLY A 53 -3.02 4.65 -17.40
C GLY A 53 -2.09 3.90 -16.44
N SER A 54 -1.21 4.60 -15.71
CA SER A 54 -0.30 3.98 -14.74
C SER A 54 -0.68 4.34 -13.31
N VAL A 55 -0.51 3.39 -12.40
CA VAL A 55 -0.65 3.62 -10.95
C VAL A 55 0.41 4.63 -10.51
N ALA A 56 -0.01 5.70 -9.85
CA ALA A 56 0.85 6.77 -9.38
C ALA A 56 0.51 7.12 -7.92
N VAL A 57 1.51 7.58 -7.18
CA VAL A 57 1.34 8.10 -5.82
C VAL A 57 1.59 9.59 -5.83
N LYS A 58 0.57 10.39 -5.45
CA LYS A 58 0.74 11.82 -5.20
C LYS A 58 1.24 12.00 -3.78
N ILE A 59 2.47 12.50 -3.62
CA ILE A 59 3.05 12.80 -2.31
C ILE A 59 2.25 13.94 -1.65
N THR A 60 1.80 13.70 -0.42
CA THR A 60 1.00 14.64 0.39
C THR A 60 1.72 15.09 1.65
N GLY A 61 2.74 14.33 2.10
CA GLY A 61 3.58 14.70 3.23
C GLY A 61 4.84 13.86 3.34
N THR A 62 5.77 14.30 4.18
CA THR A 62 6.96 13.54 4.56
C THR A 62 6.67 12.76 5.85
N THR A 63 7.26 11.57 6.00
CA THR A 63 7.19 10.76 7.24
C THR A 63 8.37 11.04 8.16
N ILE A 64 9.23 12.00 7.80
CA ILE A 64 10.38 12.39 8.60
C ILE A 64 9.86 13.16 9.82
N THR A 65 9.49 12.42 10.87
CA THR A 65 9.37 12.95 12.22
C THR A 65 10.79 13.34 12.63
N ARG A 66 11.00 14.64 12.84
CA ARG A 66 12.23 15.18 13.40
C ARG A 66 12.25 14.98 14.91
#